data_AF-A0A7Y9JXT1-F1
#
_entry.id   AF-A0A7Y9JXT1-F1
#
_cell.length_a   1.000
_cell.length_b   1.000
_cell.length_c   1.000
_cell.angle_alpha   90.00
_cell.angle_beta   90.00
_cell.angle_gamma   90.00
#
_symmetry.space_group_name_H-M   'P 1'
#
loop_
_entity.id
_entity.type
_entity.pdbx_description
1 polymer ?
#
loop_
_entity_poly.entity_id
_entity_poly.type
_entity_poly.pdbx_seq_one_letter_code
_entity_poly.pdbx_strand_id
1 'polypeptide(L)'
;MDRNRRQPLSHVRVRILGRRQDDVRLTLRQTRHSLVSSSLAARDDNDLTALLRGAPSGSVGVGGASSVVDVDGVPVFAKRIPITDRELAHPHSTANLFALPTACQYGMHPLAAPGFGAWRELAANVTLTDGVLAGEAECFALLHHWRVLPGRPPVADEHREIEAVVAQFGGDPAVRARFEELATARFSLVLFLEHLPDRLPDWLGDPVGRAVDVELRLFEAVDLLRSRELLHLDGHFGNMRADDGRIYLVDFGLATSPRFDLSEPERDFVARNVDHDADYAAMRLVNWLVTTACGVPVPAGGGPVARNAYVRRCAEGYIPRDVPATVARILVRHAPAAARMNDFCWRLVEGDIHAQYAGA
;
A
#
# COMPACT_ATOMS: atom_id res chain seq x y z
N MET A 1 -51.41 24.62 -23.70
CA MET A 1 -51.44 23.84 -22.44
C MET A 1 -50.18 22.99 -22.41
N ASP A 2 -49.20 23.46 -21.64
CA ASP A 2 -47.83 22.95 -21.61
C ASP A 2 -47.68 21.99 -20.43
N ARG A 3 -47.29 20.72 -20.68
CA ARG A 3 -47.05 19.71 -19.63
C ARG A 3 -45.54 19.55 -19.41
N ASN A 4 -45.07 20.41 -18.52
CA ASN A 4 -43.96 20.29 -17.58
C ASN A 4 -43.13 18.98 -17.62
N ARG A 5 -41.93 19.06 -18.21
CA ARG A 5 -40.80 18.15 -17.95
C ARG A 5 -40.24 18.44 -16.57
N ARG A 6 -40.40 17.53 -15.59
CA ARG A 6 -39.58 17.50 -14.37
C ARG A 6 -38.50 16.44 -14.52
N GLN A 7 -37.26 16.88 -14.77
CA GLN A 7 -36.04 16.09 -14.55
C GLN A 7 -35.68 16.05 -13.05
N PRO A 8 -34.89 15.07 -12.57
CA PRO A 8 -34.72 14.81 -11.14
C PRO A 8 -33.66 15.75 -10.51
N LEU A 9 -34.13 16.79 -9.82
CA LEU A 9 -33.30 17.75 -9.08
C LEU A 9 -32.57 17.12 -7.86
N SER A 10 -32.93 15.90 -7.43
CA SER A 10 -32.38 15.26 -6.23
C SER A 10 -30.95 14.72 -6.42
N HIS A 11 -30.67 14.05 -7.54
CA HIS A 11 -29.34 13.47 -7.81
C HIS A 11 -28.27 14.55 -8.07
N VAL A 12 -28.65 15.64 -8.72
CA VAL A 12 -27.75 16.77 -9.00
C VAL A 12 -27.38 17.49 -7.69
N ARG A 13 -28.35 17.68 -6.79
CA ARG A 13 -28.11 18.34 -5.49
C ARG A 13 -27.22 17.50 -4.56
N VAL A 14 -27.39 16.18 -4.54
CA VAL A 14 -26.52 15.27 -3.76
C VAL A 14 -25.08 15.27 -4.31
N ARG A 15 -24.90 15.24 -5.65
CA ARG A 15 -23.56 15.33 -6.26
C ARG A 15 -22.86 16.67 -5.99
N ILE A 16 -23.59 17.79 -6.01
CA ILE A 16 -23.05 19.12 -5.70
C ILE A 16 -22.65 19.22 -4.21
N LEU A 17 -23.46 18.68 -3.31
CA LEU A 17 -23.15 18.65 -1.88
C LEU A 17 -21.93 17.76 -1.57
N GLY A 18 -21.83 16.58 -2.21
CA GLY A 18 -20.67 15.68 -2.09
C GLY A 18 -19.38 16.33 -2.56
N ARG A 19 -19.37 16.93 -3.77
CA ARG A 19 -18.20 17.68 -4.26
C ARG A 19 -17.78 18.81 -3.33
N ARG A 20 -18.74 19.58 -2.81
CA ARG A 20 -18.42 20.69 -1.89
C ARG A 20 -17.83 20.20 -0.56
N GLN A 21 -18.24 19.03 -0.07
CA GLN A 21 -17.66 18.44 1.14
C GLN A 21 -16.25 17.90 0.89
N ASP A 22 -16.02 17.27 -0.26
CA ASP A 22 -14.69 16.83 -0.69
C ASP A 22 -13.73 18.02 -0.86
N ASP A 23 -14.16 19.10 -1.51
CA ASP A 23 -13.35 20.32 -1.68
C ASP A 23 -12.93 20.95 -0.33
N VAL A 24 -13.84 20.99 0.64
CA VAL A 24 -13.55 21.49 2.00
C VAL A 24 -12.56 20.58 2.73
N ARG A 25 -12.73 19.25 2.61
CA ARG A 25 -11.83 18.28 3.24
C ARG A 25 -10.42 18.38 2.67
N LEU A 26 -10.29 18.44 1.35
CA LEU A 26 -9.00 18.61 0.68
C LEU A 26 -8.31 19.90 1.12
N THR A 27 -9.05 21.02 1.15
CA THR A 27 -8.52 22.32 1.61
C THR A 27 -7.97 22.26 3.04
N LEU A 28 -8.70 21.59 3.95
CA LEU A 28 -8.25 21.38 5.33
C LEU A 28 -6.99 20.51 5.40
N ARG A 29 -6.92 19.44 4.60
CA ARG A 29 -5.72 18.58 4.52
C ARG A 29 -4.51 19.35 3.99
N GLN A 30 -4.68 20.15 2.94
CA GLN A 30 -3.63 21.02 2.39
C GLN A 30 -3.14 22.04 3.42
N THR A 31 -4.06 22.73 4.11
CA THR A 31 -3.71 23.72 5.15
C THR A 31 -2.92 23.08 6.29
N ARG A 32 -3.41 21.94 6.79
CA ARG A 32 -2.71 21.17 7.84
C ARG A 32 -1.33 20.73 7.37
N HIS A 33 -1.24 20.22 6.14
CA HIS A 33 0.04 19.82 5.56
C HIS A 33 1.01 20.99 5.49
N SER A 34 0.61 22.16 5.00
CA SER A 34 1.50 23.33 4.94
C SER A 34 2.00 23.77 6.33
N LEU A 35 1.13 23.76 7.34
CA LEU A 35 1.49 24.12 8.71
C LEU A 35 2.49 23.14 9.32
N VAL A 36 2.16 21.84 9.28
CA VAL A 36 3.01 20.78 9.85
C VAL A 36 4.35 20.70 9.12
N SER A 37 4.36 20.79 7.79
CA SER A 37 5.58 20.74 6.98
C SER A 37 6.51 21.91 7.31
N SER A 38 5.96 23.11 7.50
CA SER A 38 6.73 24.30 7.88
C SER A 38 7.32 24.16 9.29
N SER A 39 6.55 23.64 10.25
CA SER A 39 7.02 23.40 11.61
C SER A 39 8.15 22.36 11.65
N LEU A 40 7.99 21.25 10.93
CA LEU A 40 9.02 20.21 10.83
C LEU A 40 10.28 20.71 10.12
N ALA A 41 10.14 21.47 9.04
CA ALA A 41 11.28 22.01 8.29
C ALA A 41 12.10 23.05 9.08
N ALA A 42 11.50 23.72 10.06
CA ALA A 42 12.18 24.68 10.93
C ALA A 42 13.01 24.02 12.05
N ARG A 43 12.82 22.72 12.31
CA ARG A 43 13.54 21.96 13.33
C ARG A 43 14.86 21.42 12.79
N ASP A 44 15.90 21.44 13.62
CA ASP A 44 17.16 20.80 13.29
C ASP A 44 17.13 19.29 13.55
N ASP A 45 18.22 18.60 13.21
CA ASP A 45 18.30 17.14 13.38
C ASP A 45 18.23 16.71 14.85
N ASN A 46 18.72 17.54 15.78
CA ASN A 46 18.67 17.25 17.22
C ASN A 46 17.23 17.35 17.74
N ASP A 47 16.52 18.40 17.34
CA ASP A 47 15.11 18.63 17.68
C ASP A 47 14.23 17.50 17.15
N LEU A 48 14.38 17.13 15.88
CA LEU A 48 13.63 16.02 15.27
C LEU A 48 13.97 14.68 15.93
N THR A 49 15.25 14.45 16.28
CA THR A 49 15.64 13.22 16.98
C THR A 49 15.06 13.18 18.39
N ALA A 50 15.05 14.31 19.11
CA ALA A 50 14.45 14.41 20.44
C ALA A 50 12.93 14.16 20.40
N LEU A 51 12.25 14.72 19.39
CA LEU A 51 10.81 14.49 19.14
C LEU A 51 10.50 13.00 18.99
N LEU A 52 11.28 12.28 18.18
CA LEU A 52 11.09 10.85 17.95
C LEU A 52 11.36 10.01 19.21
N ARG A 53 12.34 10.39 20.03
CA ARG A 53 12.64 9.68 21.30
C ARG A 53 11.56 9.91 22.36
N GLY A 54 10.91 11.07 22.33
CA GLY A 54 9.83 11.41 23.27
C GLY A 54 8.50 10.72 22.96
N ALA A 55 8.32 10.22 21.74
CA ALA A 55 7.10 9.52 21.35
C ALA A 55 7.06 8.08 21.86
N PRO A 56 5.87 7.56 22.22
CA PRO A 56 5.70 6.14 22.50
C PRO A 56 6.15 5.27 21.32
N SER A 57 6.82 4.17 21.62
CA SER A 57 7.19 3.17 20.62
C SER A 57 5.93 2.60 19.96
N GLY A 58 5.86 2.69 18.64
CA GLY A 58 4.84 2.01 17.84
C GLY A 58 5.29 0.61 17.40
N SER A 59 4.69 0.14 16.31
CA SER A 59 4.99 -1.17 15.74
C SER A 59 6.36 -1.21 15.07
N VAL A 60 7.01 -2.37 15.12
CA VAL A 60 8.18 -2.69 14.30
C VAL A 60 7.77 -3.76 13.30
N GLY A 61 8.11 -3.56 12.03
CA GLY A 61 7.90 -4.55 10.97
C GLY A 61 8.96 -4.41 9.87
N VAL A 62 8.77 -5.13 8.79
CA VAL A 62 9.69 -5.20 7.63
C VAL A 62 10.15 -3.82 7.13
N GLY A 63 9.24 -2.85 7.06
CA GLY A 63 9.52 -1.48 6.62
C GLY A 63 10.15 -0.57 7.69
N GLY A 64 10.51 -1.09 8.86
CA GLY A 64 11.09 -0.36 9.98
C GLY A 64 10.14 -0.14 11.15
N ALA A 65 10.38 0.91 11.94
CA ALA A 65 9.58 1.22 13.14
C ALA A 65 8.69 2.43 12.92
N SER A 66 7.52 2.44 13.55
CA SER A 66 6.62 3.60 13.55
C SER A 66 6.44 4.21 14.93
N SER A 67 6.03 5.47 14.97
CA SER A 67 5.51 6.14 16.15
C SER A 67 4.53 7.25 15.73
N VAL A 68 3.80 7.81 16.71
CA VAL A 68 2.99 9.02 16.50
C VAL A 68 3.59 10.14 17.34
N VAL A 69 3.96 11.22 16.69
CA VAL A 69 4.52 12.43 17.31
C VAL A 69 3.51 13.57 17.26
N ASP A 70 3.58 14.48 18.22
CA ASP A 70 2.80 15.72 18.19
C ASP A 70 3.63 16.84 17.54
N VAL A 71 3.06 17.52 16.55
CA VAL A 71 3.65 18.70 15.92
C VAL A 71 2.67 19.85 16.06
N ASP A 72 2.89 20.68 17.08
CA ASP A 72 2.08 21.86 17.39
C ASP A 72 0.58 21.52 17.55
N GLY A 73 0.29 20.43 18.26
CA GLY A 73 -1.07 19.92 18.50
C GLY A 73 -1.63 19.07 17.37
N VAL A 74 -0.84 18.77 16.34
CA VAL A 74 -1.25 17.90 15.23
C VAL A 74 -0.54 16.54 15.35
N PRO A 75 -1.29 15.42 15.40
CA PRO A 75 -0.68 14.10 15.37
C PRO A 75 -0.08 13.82 13.99
N VAL A 76 1.16 13.33 13.98
CA VAL A 76 1.94 13.00 12.79
C VAL A 76 2.46 11.58 12.93
N PHE A 77 2.26 10.76 11.91
CA PHE A 77 2.80 9.41 11.86
C PHE A 77 4.26 9.48 11.40
N ALA A 78 5.18 9.00 12.23
CA ALA A 78 6.60 8.94 11.88
C ALA A 78 6.99 7.50 11.56
N LYS A 79 7.41 7.23 10.32
CA LYS A 79 8.00 5.96 9.89
C LYS A 79 9.51 6.09 9.83
N ARG A 80 10.23 5.25 10.57
CA ARG A 80 11.70 5.17 10.58
C ARG A 80 12.14 3.95 9.80
N ILE A 81 12.69 4.17 8.61
CA ILE A 81 13.19 3.14 7.70
C ILE A 81 14.71 3.07 7.87
N PRO A 82 15.32 1.90 8.13
CA PRO A 82 16.78 1.79 8.16
C PRO A 82 17.37 2.20 6.80
N ILE A 83 18.40 3.05 6.80
CA ILE A 83 19.11 3.46 5.59
C ILE A 83 20.59 3.10 5.71
N THR A 84 21.10 2.38 4.73
CA THR A 84 22.48 1.84 4.73
C THR A 84 23.50 2.89 4.32
N ASP A 85 24.76 2.67 4.70
CA ASP A 85 25.87 3.52 4.28
C ASP A 85 25.99 3.57 2.74
N ARG A 86 25.65 2.48 2.04
CA ARG A 86 25.57 2.43 0.57
C ARG A 86 24.48 3.34 0.00
N GLU A 87 23.29 3.34 0.59
CA GLU A 87 22.20 4.24 0.20
C GLU A 87 22.52 5.70 0.54
N LEU A 88 23.22 5.97 1.64
CA LEU A 88 23.66 7.32 2.03
C LEU A 88 24.72 7.89 1.07
N ALA A 89 25.59 7.03 0.52
CA ALA A 89 26.55 7.42 -0.51
C ALA A 89 25.88 7.77 -1.86
N HIS A 90 24.61 7.40 -2.05
CA HIS A 90 23.83 7.65 -3.26
C HIS A 90 22.48 8.32 -2.91
N PRO A 91 22.51 9.55 -2.38
CA PRO A 91 21.30 10.22 -1.90
C PRO A 91 20.27 10.34 -3.02
N HIS A 92 19.01 10.03 -2.70
CA HIS A 92 17.88 10.05 -3.63
C HIS A 92 17.94 9.06 -4.81
N SER A 93 18.94 8.17 -4.85
CA SER A 93 19.01 7.18 -5.91
C SER A 93 17.88 6.17 -5.78
N THR A 94 17.11 6.01 -6.86
CA THR A 94 16.09 4.96 -6.98
C THR A 94 16.64 3.69 -7.62
N ALA A 95 17.97 3.60 -7.81
CA ALA A 95 18.64 2.43 -8.36
C ALA A 95 18.62 1.23 -7.40
N ASN A 96 18.65 0.04 -7.99
CA ASN A 96 18.89 -1.20 -7.27
C ASN A 96 20.38 -1.34 -6.93
N LEU A 97 20.82 -0.64 -5.87
CA LEU A 97 22.23 -0.54 -5.45
C LEU A 97 22.87 -1.88 -5.03
N PHE A 98 22.05 -2.91 -4.83
CA PHE A 98 22.48 -4.23 -4.41
C PHE A 98 22.41 -5.26 -5.54
N ALA A 99 21.83 -4.91 -6.70
CA ALA A 99 21.50 -5.84 -7.77
C ALA A 99 20.59 -6.99 -7.30
N LEU A 100 19.62 -6.69 -6.42
CA LEU A 100 18.66 -7.66 -5.92
C LEU A 100 17.82 -8.26 -7.07
N PRO A 101 17.47 -9.57 -6.99
CA PRO A 101 16.51 -10.17 -7.90
C PRO A 101 15.16 -9.47 -7.84
N THR A 102 14.52 -9.25 -9.00
CA THR A 102 13.19 -8.61 -9.07
C THR A 102 12.11 -9.39 -8.30
N ALA A 103 12.32 -10.68 -8.04
CA ALA A 103 11.44 -11.49 -7.19
C ALA A 103 11.30 -10.93 -5.77
N CYS A 104 12.31 -10.21 -5.25
CA CYS A 104 12.27 -9.54 -3.95
C CYS A 104 11.29 -8.35 -3.91
N GLN A 105 10.73 -7.93 -5.05
CA GLN A 105 9.78 -6.82 -5.13
C GLN A 105 8.35 -7.27 -4.78
N TYR A 106 8.05 -8.57 -4.76
CA TYR A 106 6.76 -9.08 -4.33
C TYR A 106 6.71 -9.31 -2.82
N GLY A 107 5.64 -8.85 -2.16
CA GLY A 107 5.42 -9.02 -0.72
C GLY A 107 4.78 -10.35 -0.31
N MET A 108 4.52 -11.25 -1.26
CA MET A 108 3.72 -12.47 -1.04
C MET A 108 4.56 -13.71 -0.73
N HIS A 109 5.89 -13.60 -0.70
CA HIS A 109 6.75 -14.72 -0.32
C HIS A 109 6.56 -15.11 1.14
N PRO A 110 6.82 -16.37 1.53
CA PRO A 110 6.71 -16.83 2.93
C PRO A 110 7.55 -16.00 3.90
N LEU A 111 8.76 -15.65 3.49
CA LEU A 111 9.65 -14.79 4.24
C LEU A 111 9.82 -13.45 3.53
N ALA A 112 9.74 -12.37 4.31
CA ALA A 112 9.80 -11.01 3.80
C ALA A 112 11.17 -10.71 3.18
N ALA A 113 11.14 -10.20 1.95
CA ALA A 113 12.32 -9.72 1.24
C ALA A 113 12.94 -8.48 1.94
N PRO A 114 14.20 -8.13 1.64
CA PRO A 114 14.86 -7.00 2.28
C PRO A 114 14.45 -5.61 1.73
N GLY A 115 13.60 -5.56 0.70
CA GLY A 115 13.26 -4.34 -0.02
C GLY A 115 14.43 -3.76 -0.84
N PHE A 116 14.13 -2.87 -1.79
CA PHE A 116 15.12 -2.37 -2.75
C PHE A 116 15.83 -1.09 -2.31
N GLY A 117 15.18 -0.24 -1.52
CA GLY A 117 15.85 0.91 -0.92
C GLY A 117 14.90 1.96 -0.34
N ALA A 118 15.34 2.62 0.73
CA ALA A 118 14.56 3.63 1.44
C ALA A 118 14.21 4.83 0.55
N TRP A 119 15.09 5.17 -0.39
CA TRP A 119 14.86 6.27 -1.34
C TRP A 119 13.71 6.00 -2.31
N ARG A 120 13.42 4.74 -2.67
CA ARG A 120 12.24 4.40 -3.49
C ARG A 120 10.94 4.70 -2.76
N GLU A 121 10.88 4.34 -1.47
CA GLU A 121 9.71 4.62 -0.65
C GLU A 121 9.50 6.15 -0.49
N LEU A 122 10.58 6.92 -0.31
CA LEU A 122 10.48 8.38 -0.30
C LEU A 122 9.97 8.93 -1.64
N ALA A 123 10.54 8.48 -2.76
CA ALA A 123 10.15 8.94 -4.10
C ALA A 123 8.66 8.65 -4.39
N ALA A 124 8.16 7.48 -3.97
CA ALA A 124 6.74 7.14 -4.06
C ALA A 124 5.87 8.07 -3.22
N ASN A 125 6.24 8.30 -1.95
CA ASN A 125 5.49 9.20 -1.06
C ASN A 125 5.45 10.64 -1.57
N VAL A 126 6.56 11.16 -2.12
CA VAL A 126 6.62 12.49 -2.75
C VAL A 126 5.66 12.54 -3.95
N THR A 127 5.76 11.56 -4.86
CA THR A 127 4.93 11.50 -6.08
C THR A 127 3.43 11.50 -5.76
N LEU A 128 3.02 10.76 -4.74
CA LEU A 128 1.62 10.65 -4.33
C LEU A 128 1.15 11.86 -3.54
N THR A 129 2.01 12.44 -2.70
CA THR A 129 1.74 13.70 -2.00
C THR A 129 1.43 14.80 -3.00
N ASP A 130 2.21 14.92 -4.07
CA ASP A 130 1.96 15.90 -5.15
C ASP A 130 0.59 15.68 -5.81
N GLY A 131 0.16 14.42 -6.01
CA GLY A 131 -1.15 14.10 -6.55
C GLY A 131 -2.30 14.49 -5.62
N VAL A 132 -2.14 14.24 -4.32
CA VAL A 132 -3.14 14.66 -3.33
C VAL A 132 -3.21 16.18 -3.25
N LEU A 133 -2.07 16.88 -3.22
CA LEU A 133 -2.04 18.33 -3.17
C LEU A 133 -2.60 18.99 -4.44
N ALA A 134 -2.47 18.35 -5.60
CA ALA A 134 -3.09 18.78 -6.85
C ALA A 134 -4.61 18.52 -6.91
N GLY A 135 -5.17 17.80 -5.93
CA GLY A 135 -6.59 17.42 -5.89
C GLY A 135 -6.97 16.31 -6.87
N GLU A 136 -6.00 15.53 -7.34
CA GLU A 136 -6.24 14.43 -8.29
C GLU A 136 -6.90 13.23 -7.60
N ALA A 137 -6.51 12.93 -6.35
CA ALA A 137 -7.22 11.99 -5.49
C ALA A 137 -6.90 12.24 -4.01
N GLU A 138 -7.72 11.69 -3.13
CA GLU A 138 -7.58 11.86 -1.68
C GLU A 138 -7.22 10.56 -0.93
N CYS A 139 -6.87 9.49 -1.65
CA CYS A 139 -6.72 8.12 -1.13
C CYS A 139 -5.31 7.75 -0.63
N PHE A 140 -4.44 8.73 -0.36
CA PHE A 140 -3.09 8.49 0.17
C PHE A 140 -2.78 9.44 1.32
N ALA A 141 -1.93 9.02 2.25
CA ALA A 141 -1.39 9.88 3.30
C ALA A 141 -0.45 10.94 2.70
N LEU A 142 -0.51 12.17 3.21
CA LEU A 142 0.42 13.23 2.82
C LEU A 142 1.76 13.07 3.54
N LEU A 143 2.87 13.14 2.81
CA LEU A 143 4.21 13.29 3.39
C LEU A 143 4.42 14.76 3.77
N HIS A 144 4.39 15.06 5.07
CA HIS A 144 4.65 16.42 5.58
C HIS A 144 6.15 16.78 5.53
N HIS A 145 7.02 15.84 5.89
CA HIS A 145 8.45 16.08 5.89
C HIS A 145 9.22 14.75 5.83
N TRP A 146 10.50 14.82 5.52
CA TRP A 146 11.40 13.68 5.66
C TRP A 146 12.79 14.15 6.06
N ARG A 147 13.53 13.31 6.77
CA ARG A 147 14.91 13.61 7.19
C ARG A 147 15.71 12.33 7.38
N VAL A 148 16.99 12.35 7.04
CA VAL A 148 17.93 11.30 7.48
C VAL A 148 18.41 11.67 8.88
N LEU A 149 18.19 10.78 9.85
CA LEU A 149 18.52 11.02 11.26
C LEU A 149 19.35 9.87 11.85
N PRO A 150 20.22 10.15 12.84
CA PRO A 150 21.01 9.10 13.49
C PRO A 150 20.14 8.11 14.27
N GLY A 151 20.59 6.85 14.29
CA GLY A 151 19.96 5.73 14.96
C GLY A 151 19.01 4.94 14.05
N ARG A 152 19.22 3.62 13.95
CA ARG A 152 18.32 2.68 13.26
C ARG A 152 17.11 2.27 14.11
N PRO A 153 15.98 1.85 13.51
CA PRO A 153 14.93 1.15 14.24
C PRO A 153 15.38 -0.26 14.67
N PRO A 154 14.68 -0.90 15.63
CA PRO A 154 14.87 -2.33 15.91
C PRO A 154 14.74 -3.19 14.64
N VAL A 155 15.47 -4.31 14.59
CA VAL A 155 15.32 -5.29 13.48
C VAL A 155 14.00 -6.01 13.69
N ALA A 156 13.18 -6.08 12.64
CA ALA A 156 11.90 -6.77 12.64
C ALA A 156 12.10 -8.28 12.87
N ASP A 157 11.11 -8.93 13.48
CA ASP A 157 11.18 -10.37 13.75
C ASP A 157 11.28 -11.17 12.43
N GLU A 158 10.62 -10.71 11.38
CA GLU A 158 10.64 -11.25 10.02
C GLU A 158 12.03 -11.22 9.37
N HIS A 159 12.94 -10.38 9.86
CA HIS A 159 14.29 -10.20 9.33
C HIS A 159 15.38 -10.79 10.23
N ARG A 160 15.01 -11.53 11.29
CA ARG A 160 15.99 -12.16 12.19
C ARG A 160 16.69 -13.37 11.55
N GLU A 161 15.95 -14.17 10.79
CA GLU A 161 16.45 -15.41 10.18
C GLU A 161 16.99 -15.15 8.76
N ILE A 162 18.04 -14.33 8.65
CA ILE A 162 18.64 -13.91 7.35
C ILE A 162 18.96 -15.10 6.45
N GLU A 163 19.54 -16.17 7.00
CA GLU A 163 19.90 -17.38 6.26
C GLU A 163 18.70 -18.02 5.55
N ALA A 164 17.54 -18.05 6.22
CA ALA A 164 16.33 -18.63 5.66
C ALA A 164 15.80 -17.79 4.48
N VAL A 165 15.85 -16.45 4.60
CA VAL A 165 15.45 -15.56 3.49
C VAL A 165 16.42 -15.68 2.32
N VAL A 166 17.72 -15.74 2.58
CA VAL A 166 18.74 -15.93 1.54
C VAL A 166 18.53 -17.28 0.82
N ALA A 167 18.28 -18.35 1.56
CA ALA A 167 17.96 -19.66 0.99
C ALA A 167 16.69 -19.63 0.13
N GLN A 168 15.63 -18.92 0.56
CA GLN A 168 14.40 -18.73 -0.23
C GLN A 168 14.71 -18.13 -1.60
N PHE A 169 15.60 -17.13 -1.67
CA PHE A 169 15.99 -16.49 -2.92
C PHE A 169 17.20 -17.17 -3.61
N GLY A 170 17.31 -18.49 -3.48
CA GLY A 170 18.30 -19.29 -4.22
C GLY A 170 19.75 -19.10 -3.75
N GLY A 171 19.96 -18.61 -2.53
CA GLY A 171 21.30 -18.34 -2.00
C GLY A 171 21.95 -17.08 -2.55
N ASP A 172 21.17 -16.16 -3.12
CA ASP A 172 21.70 -14.98 -3.79
C ASP A 172 22.51 -14.08 -2.82
N PRO A 173 23.81 -13.83 -3.09
CA PRO A 173 24.67 -13.04 -2.21
C PRO A 173 24.24 -11.57 -2.11
N ALA A 174 23.51 -11.03 -3.09
CA ALA A 174 22.97 -9.67 -3.02
C ALA A 174 21.92 -9.52 -1.92
N VAL A 175 21.06 -10.54 -1.76
CA VAL A 175 20.03 -10.58 -0.71
C VAL A 175 20.69 -10.58 0.67
N ARG A 176 21.73 -11.41 0.85
CA ARG A 176 22.53 -11.44 2.08
C ARG A 176 23.18 -10.09 2.37
N ALA A 177 23.91 -9.54 1.40
CA ALA A 177 24.62 -8.28 1.56
C ALA A 177 23.68 -7.14 1.98
N ARG A 178 22.46 -7.10 1.41
CA ARG A 178 21.46 -6.11 1.79
C ARG A 178 21.04 -6.26 3.25
N PHE A 179 20.73 -7.48 3.72
CA PHE A 179 20.35 -7.69 5.12
C PHE A 179 21.46 -7.35 6.11
N GLU A 180 22.71 -7.71 5.80
CA GLU A 180 23.87 -7.41 6.65
C GLU A 180 24.11 -5.90 6.76
N GLU A 181 23.98 -5.16 5.65
CA GLU A 181 24.06 -3.70 5.68
C GLU A 181 22.87 -3.06 6.42
N LEU A 182 21.65 -3.58 6.24
CA LEU A 182 20.47 -3.13 6.99
C LEU A 182 20.64 -3.32 8.51
N ALA A 183 21.17 -4.47 8.93
CA ALA A 183 21.39 -4.79 10.34
C ALA A 183 22.42 -3.86 11.00
N THR A 184 23.40 -3.39 10.21
CA THR A 184 24.49 -2.53 10.68
C THR A 184 24.25 -1.04 10.40
N ALA A 185 23.12 -0.68 9.78
CA ALA A 185 22.74 0.68 9.48
C ALA A 185 22.80 1.58 10.73
N ARG A 186 23.41 2.76 10.57
CA ARG A 186 23.60 3.74 11.66
C ARG A 186 22.56 4.85 11.64
N PHE A 187 21.82 4.99 10.55
CA PHE A 187 20.85 6.05 10.33
C PHE A 187 19.49 5.47 9.95
N SER A 188 18.46 6.29 10.07
CA SER A 188 17.15 6.04 9.47
C SER A 188 16.81 7.15 8.50
N LEU A 189 16.15 6.81 7.41
CA LEU A 189 15.28 7.74 6.71
C LEU A 189 13.96 7.81 7.49
N VAL A 190 13.62 9.00 7.98
CA VAL A 190 12.38 9.24 8.70
C VAL A 190 11.39 9.95 7.78
N LEU A 191 10.23 9.34 7.60
CA LEU A 191 9.08 9.92 6.88
C LEU A 191 8.07 10.41 7.91
N PHE A 192 7.76 11.70 7.89
CA PHE A 192 6.72 12.31 8.70
C PHE A 192 5.45 12.45 7.84
N LEU A 193 4.49 11.59 8.09
CA LEU A 193 3.29 11.38 7.30
C LEU A 193 2.05 11.85 8.06
N GLU A 194 0.99 12.13 7.31
CA GLU A 194 -0.34 12.37 7.86
C GLU A 194 -0.77 11.19 8.74
N HIS A 195 -1.18 11.49 9.97
CA HIS A 195 -1.75 10.50 10.86
C HIS A 195 -3.22 10.24 10.49
N LEU A 196 -3.50 9.05 9.98
CA LEU A 196 -4.83 8.62 9.53
C LEU A 196 -5.49 7.66 10.52
N PRO A 197 -6.82 7.74 10.73
CA PRO A 197 -7.53 6.82 11.61
C PRO A 197 -7.49 5.37 11.10
N ASP A 198 -7.54 4.42 12.03
CA ASP A 198 -7.56 2.99 11.72
C ASP A 198 -8.99 2.42 11.81
N ARG A 199 -9.90 2.94 10.98
CA ARG A 199 -11.31 2.48 10.95
C ARG A 199 -11.62 1.48 9.84
N LEU A 200 -10.59 0.95 9.17
CA LEU A 200 -10.80 -0.05 8.13
C LEU A 200 -11.55 -1.30 8.65
N PRO A 201 -11.33 -1.78 9.89
CA PRO A 201 -12.13 -2.89 10.44
C PRO A 201 -13.63 -2.61 10.45
N ASP A 202 -14.06 -1.37 10.71
CA ASP A 202 -15.48 -0.99 10.69
C ASP A 202 -16.07 -1.12 9.27
N TRP A 203 -15.28 -0.78 8.24
CA TRP A 203 -15.67 -0.94 6.85
C TRP A 203 -15.78 -2.41 6.45
N LEU A 204 -14.79 -3.21 6.84
CA LEU A 204 -14.72 -4.62 6.49
C LEU A 204 -15.70 -5.49 7.29
N GLY A 205 -16.22 -4.98 8.41
CA GLY A 205 -17.23 -5.63 9.25
C GLY A 205 -18.65 -5.62 8.68
N ASP A 206 -18.94 -4.79 7.67
CA ASP A 206 -20.22 -4.76 6.96
C ASP A 206 -20.04 -5.07 5.46
N PRO A 207 -19.81 -6.35 5.11
CA PRO A 207 -19.43 -6.73 3.75
C PRO A 207 -20.55 -6.59 2.72
N VAL A 208 -21.80 -6.45 3.14
CA VAL A 208 -22.92 -6.23 2.22
C VAL A 208 -23.20 -4.73 2.06
N GLY A 209 -23.23 -3.97 3.16
CA GLY A 209 -23.51 -2.55 3.13
C GLY A 209 -22.36 -1.70 2.59
N ARG A 210 -21.11 -2.14 2.77
CA ARG A 210 -19.90 -1.40 2.31
C ARG A 210 -19.27 -1.93 1.04
N ALA A 211 -19.79 -3.00 0.43
CA ALA A 211 -19.17 -3.66 -0.72
C ALA A 211 -18.83 -2.69 -1.87
N VAL A 212 -19.78 -1.82 -2.22
CA VAL A 212 -19.65 -0.84 -3.31
C VAL A 212 -18.68 0.28 -2.93
N ASP A 213 -18.71 0.74 -1.68
CA ASP A 213 -17.82 1.81 -1.22
C ASP A 213 -16.37 1.30 -1.17
N VAL A 214 -16.14 0.10 -0.64
CA VAL A 214 -14.80 -0.52 -0.60
C VAL A 214 -14.27 -0.73 -2.01
N GLU A 215 -15.09 -1.29 -2.90
CA GLU A 215 -14.72 -1.42 -4.31
C GLU A 215 -14.32 -0.08 -4.92
N LEU A 216 -15.18 0.93 -4.80
CA LEU A 216 -14.94 2.25 -5.38
C LEU A 216 -13.63 2.85 -4.88
N ARG A 217 -13.39 2.81 -3.56
CA ARG A 217 -12.18 3.39 -2.95
C ARG A 217 -10.90 2.64 -3.34
N LEU A 218 -10.95 1.31 -3.48
CA LEU A 218 -9.80 0.53 -3.94
C LEU A 218 -9.40 0.90 -5.37
N PHE A 219 -10.37 0.99 -6.28
CA PHE A 219 -10.09 1.28 -7.68
C PHE A 219 -9.78 2.76 -7.92
N GLU A 220 -10.29 3.69 -7.10
CA GLU A 220 -9.80 5.08 -7.08
C GLU A 220 -8.29 5.17 -6.76
N ALA A 221 -7.79 4.35 -5.83
CA ALA A 221 -6.35 4.29 -5.53
C ALA A 221 -5.54 3.68 -6.68
N VAL A 222 -6.03 2.60 -7.29
CA VAL A 222 -5.40 1.97 -8.47
C VAL A 222 -5.31 2.95 -9.64
N ASP A 223 -6.37 3.72 -9.91
CA ASP A 223 -6.39 4.69 -11.01
C ASP A 223 -5.36 5.80 -10.80
N LEU A 224 -5.18 6.31 -9.57
CA LEU A 224 -4.14 7.31 -9.31
C LEU A 224 -2.73 6.71 -9.47
N LEU A 225 -2.48 5.53 -8.89
CA LEU A 225 -1.20 4.83 -9.04
C LEU A 225 -0.82 4.71 -10.52
N ARG A 226 -1.76 4.25 -11.36
CA ARG A 226 -1.58 4.15 -12.81
C ARG A 226 -1.33 5.51 -13.47
N SER A 227 -2.11 6.54 -13.11
CA SER A 227 -1.94 7.89 -13.70
C SER A 227 -0.57 8.52 -13.41
N ARG A 228 0.06 8.12 -12.31
CA ARG A 228 1.40 8.57 -11.89
C ARG A 228 2.51 7.60 -12.31
N GLU A 229 2.17 6.53 -13.04
CA GLU A 229 3.07 5.43 -13.40
C GLU A 229 3.82 4.88 -12.18
N LEU A 230 3.08 4.60 -11.11
CA LEU A 230 3.60 3.99 -9.90
C LEU A 230 2.97 2.60 -9.73
N LEU A 231 3.81 1.59 -9.50
CA LEU A 231 3.39 0.26 -9.07
C LEU A 231 3.61 0.13 -7.57
N HIS A 232 2.57 -0.26 -6.85
CA HIS A 232 2.57 -0.41 -5.40
C HIS A 232 3.00 -1.81 -4.97
N LEU A 233 2.48 -2.84 -5.65
CA LEU A 233 2.77 -4.27 -5.48
C LEU A 233 2.35 -4.91 -4.14
N ASP A 234 1.97 -4.10 -3.14
CA ASP A 234 1.59 -4.59 -1.80
C ASP A 234 0.30 -3.97 -1.22
N GLY A 235 -0.73 -3.83 -2.06
CA GLY A 235 -1.99 -3.15 -1.71
C GLY A 235 -2.93 -3.95 -0.81
N HIS A 236 -2.44 -4.52 0.30
CA HIS A 236 -3.26 -5.33 1.22
C HIS A 236 -3.92 -4.50 2.33
N PHE A 237 -5.00 -5.00 2.93
CA PHE A 237 -5.76 -4.25 3.95
C PHE A 237 -4.93 -3.81 5.17
N GLY A 238 -3.87 -4.53 5.55
CA GLY A 238 -2.94 -4.09 6.60
C GLY A 238 -2.17 -2.79 6.27
N ASN A 239 -1.97 -2.49 4.98
CA ASN A 239 -1.31 -1.29 4.48
C ASN A 239 -2.34 -0.19 4.17
N MET A 240 -3.58 -0.38 4.60
CA MET A 240 -4.67 0.58 4.40
C MET A 240 -5.17 1.12 5.73
N ARG A 241 -5.64 2.36 5.70
CA ARG A 241 -6.32 3.06 6.80
C ARG A 241 -7.65 3.59 6.32
N ALA A 242 -8.55 3.95 7.22
CA ALA A 242 -9.83 4.49 6.82
C ALA A 242 -10.39 5.46 7.86
N ASP A 243 -11.15 6.43 7.39
CA ASP A 243 -12.04 7.22 8.22
C ASP A 243 -13.51 6.97 7.85
N ASP A 244 -14.43 7.85 8.23
CA ASP A 244 -15.86 7.66 7.98
C ASP A 244 -16.23 7.64 6.49
N GLY A 245 -15.39 8.22 5.62
CA GLY A 245 -15.72 8.43 4.21
C GLY A 245 -14.74 7.83 3.19
N ARG A 246 -13.49 7.53 3.57
CA ARG A 246 -12.46 7.07 2.64
C ARG A 246 -11.56 5.97 3.21
N ILE A 247 -10.98 5.22 2.27
CA ILE A 247 -9.86 4.31 2.48
C ILE A 247 -8.61 4.98 1.92
N TYR A 248 -7.49 4.78 2.61
CA TYR A 248 -6.19 5.33 2.30
C TYR A 248 -5.16 4.23 2.21
N LEU A 249 -4.28 4.27 1.22
CA LEU A 249 -3.09 3.42 1.14
C LEU A 249 -1.91 4.17 1.76
N VAL A 250 -1.17 3.51 2.66
CA VAL A 250 -0.23 4.21 3.58
C VAL A 250 1.19 3.63 3.65
N ASP A 251 1.51 2.55 2.93
CA ASP A 251 2.85 1.95 2.95
C ASP A 251 3.36 1.69 1.54
N PHE A 252 4.53 2.23 1.19
CA PHE A 252 5.09 2.16 -0.17
C PHE A 252 6.45 1.45 -0.21
N GLY A 253 6.73 0.59 0.76
CA GLY A 253 8.02 -0.09 0.89
C GLY A 253 8.40 -0.98 -0.31
N LEU A 254 7.42 -1.43 -1.09
CA LEU A 254 7.60 -2.21 -2.33
C LEU A 254 7.23 -1.42 -3.60
N ALA A 255 7.13 -0.09 -3.52
CA ALA A 255 6.80 0.69 -4.70
C ALA A 255 7.94 0.74 -5.73
N THR A 256 7.58 0.74 -7.01
CA THR A 256 8.49 0.93 -8.14
C THR A 256 7.81 1.73 -9.26
N SER A 257 8.59 2.25 -10.21
CA SER A 257 8.08 3.07 -11.31
C SER A 257 9.00 2.96 -12.52
N PRO A 258 8.48 2.99 -13.77
CA PRO A 258 9.31 3.16 -14.95
C PRO A 258 10.09 4.49 -14.95
N ARG A 259 9.74 5.45 -14.08
CA ARG A 259 10.49 6.70 -13.87
C ARG A 259 11.69 6.56 -12.93
N PHE A 260 11.84 5.42 -12.26
CA PHE A 260 12.99 5.17 -11.40
C PHE A 260 14.22 4.81 -12.23
N ASP A 261 15.40 4.93 -11.63
CA ASP A 261 16.64 4.45 -12.23
C ASP A 261 16.66 2.92 -12.16
N LEU A 262 16.11 2.27 -13.17
CA LEU A 262 15.93 0.82 -13.20
C LEU A 262 17.02 0.14 -14.03
N SER A 263 17.46 -1.04 -13.61
CA SER A 263 18.18 -1.96 -14.48
C SER A 263 17.26 -2.51 -15.60
N GLU A 264 17.83 -3.16 -16.61
CA GLU A 264 17.04 -3.78 -17.68
C GLU A 264 16.05 -4.86 -17.17
N PRO A 265 16.45 -5.80 -16.30
CA PRO A 265 15.50 -6.75 -15.71
C PRO A 265 14.36 -6.09 -14.92
N GLU A 266 14.63 -4.96 -14.26
CA GLU A 266 13.61 -4.21 -13.52
C GLU A 266 12.64 -3.48 -14.45
N ARG A 267 13.10 -2.91 -15.57
CA ARG A 267 12.20 -2.33 -16.58
C ARG A 267 11.25 -3.38 -17.15
N ASP A 268 11.79 -4.55 -17.47
CA ASP A 268 11.01 -5.71 -17.92
C ASP A 268 10.00 -6.17 -16.86
N PHE A 269 10.41 -6.19 -15.59
CA PHE A 269 9.53 -6.48 -14.48
C PHE A 269 8.37 -5.48 -14.37
N VAL A 270 8.67 -4.18 -14.43
CA VAL A 270 7.65 -3.11 -14.38
C VAL A 270 6.67 -3.23 -15.55
N ALA A 271 7.18 -3.43 -16.77
CA ALA A 271 6.35 -3.56 -17.96
C ALA A 271 5.37 -4.76 -17.88
N ARG A 272 5.79 -5.87 -17.28
CA ARG A 272 4.92 -7.04 -17.07
C ARG A 272 3.90 -6.85 -15.94
N ASN A 273 4.17 -5.95 -14.99
CA ASN A 273 3.36 -5.77 -13.78
C ASN A 273 2.43 -4.54 -13.82
N VAL A 274 2.24 -3.93 -14.99
CA VAL A 274 1.41 -2.71 -15.14
C VAL A 274 -0.01 -2.82 -14.60
N ASP A 275 -0.59 -4.04 -14.61
CA ASP A 275 -1.93 -4.31 -14.09
C ASP A 275 -1.94 -5.05 -12.75
N HIS A 276 -0.76 -5.27 -12.14
CA HIS A 276 -0.65 -6.03 -10.89
C HIS A 276 -1.52 -5.44 -9.79
N ASP A 277 -1.48 -4.12 -9.57
CA ASP A 277 -2.23 -3.47 -8.49
C ASP A 277 -3.75 -3.57 -8.69
N ALA A 278 -4.22 -3.52 -9.93
CA ALA A 278 -5.63 -3.67 -10.26
C ALA A 278 -6.12 -5.10 -9.96
N ASP A 279 -5.38 -6.12 -10.42
CA ASP A 279 -5.72 -7.52 -10.18
C ASP A 279 -5.54 -7.89 -8.70
N TYR A 280 -4.59 -7.27 -7.99
CA TYR A 280 -4.40 -7.42 -6.55
C TYR A 280 -5.54 -6.80 -5.75
N ALA A 281 -6.01 -5.61 -6.11
CA ALA A 281 -7.19 -4.98 -5.51
C ALA A 281 -8.45 -5.83 -5.75
N ALA A 282 -8.65 -6.32 -6.98
CA ALA A 282 -9.73 -7.26 -7.31
C ALA A 282 -9.66 -8.53 -6.45
N MET A 283 -8.47 -9.12 -6.31
CA MET A 283 -8.22 -10.27 -5.46
C MET A 283 -8.60 -9.99 -4.00
N ARG A 284 -8.12 -8.89 -3.42
CA ARG A 284 -8.41 -8.52 -2.02
C ARG A 284 -9.91 -8.31 -1.79
N LEU A 285 -10.58 -7.60 -2.68
CA LEU A 285 -12.02 -7.35 -2.65
C LEU A 285 -12.84 -8.64 -2.72
N VAL A 286 -12.58 -9.46 -3.75
CA VAL A 286 -13.32 -10.71 -3.97
C VAL A 286 -13.08 -11.70 -2.84
N ASN A 287 -11.82 -11.85 -2.39
CA ASN A 287 -11.51 -12.77 -1.30
C ASN A 287 -12.22 -12.36 -0.01
N TRP A 288 -12.26 -11.07 0.32
CA TRP A 288 -13.01 -10.57 1.48
C TRP A 288 -14.51 -10.86 1.37
N LEU A 289 -15.13 -10.57 0.22
CA LEU A 289 -16.56 -10.83 0.02
C LEU A 289 -16.91 -12.32 0.05
N VAL A 290 -16.06 -13.18 -0.51
CA VAL A 290 -16.27 -14.64 -0.49
C VAL A 290 -16.17 -15.20 0.92
N THR A 291 -15.23 -14.71 1.74
CA THR A 291 -15.08 -15.20 3.11
C THR A 291 -16.14 -14.66 4.05
N THR A 292 -16.49 -13.37 3.93
CA THR A 292 -17.36 -12.68 4.89
C THR A 292 -18.83 -12.70 4.48
N ALA A 293 -19.16 -12.32 3.24
CA ALA A 293 -20.55 -12.28 2.77
C ALA A 293 -21.06 -13.64 2.29
N CYS A 294 -20.18 -14.48 1.72
CA CYS A 294 -20.56 -15.81 1.24
C CYS A 294 -20.27 -16.94 2.25
N GLY A 295 -19.68 -16.60 3.41
CA GLY A 295 -19.44 -17.53 4.50
C GLY A 295 -18.45 -18.66 4.20
N VAL A 296 -17.57 -18.49 3.20
CA VAL A 296 -16.60 -19.54 2.85
C VAL A 296 -15.46 -19.52 3.87
N PRO A 297 -15.24 -20.60 4.64
CA PRO A 297 -14.24 -20.61 5.69
C PRO A 297 -12.82 -20.54 5.10
N VAL A 298 -11.94 -19.84 5.81
CA VAL A 298 -10.48 -19.92 5.60
C VAL A 298 -9.91 -20.67 6.79
N PRO A 299 -9.39 -21.90 6.60
CA PRO A 299 -8.81 -22.65 7.70
C PRO A 299 -7.54 -21.97 8.22
N ALA A 300 -7.21 -22.19 9.50
CA ALA A 300 -6.02 -21.65 10.13
C ALA A 300 -4.69 -22.22 9.54
N GLY A 301 -4.76 -23.30 8.75
CA GLY A 301 -3.62 -23.91 8.06
C GLY A 301 -4.05 -24.62 6.78
N GLY A 302 -3.09 -24.97 5.92
CA GLY A 302 -3.35 -25.69 4.65
C GLY A 302 -3.83 -24.80 3.49
N GLY A 303 -3.84 -23.48 3.67
CA GLY A 303 -4.16 -22.52 2.60
C GLY A 303 -5.66 -22.35 2.33
N PRO A 304 -6.04 -21.32 1.56
CA PRO A 304 -7.44 -20.95 1.34
C PRO A 304 -8.12 -21.77 0.22
N VAL A 305 -7.95 -23.10 0.21
CA VAL A 305 -8.39 -23.99 -0.90
C VAL A 305 -9.88 -23.81 -1.22
N ALA A 306 -10.76 -23.85 -0.20
CA ALA A 306 -12.20 -23.70 -0.38
C ALA A 306 -12.58 -22.32 -0.96
N ARG A 307 -11.92 -21.26 -0.48
CA ARG A 307 -12.11 -19.89 -0.96
C ARG A 307 -11.64 -19.75 -2.41
N ASN A 308 -10.45 -20.22 -2.75
CA ASN A 308 -9.93 -20.15 -4.12
C ASN A 308 -10.81 -20.96 -5.10
N ALA A 309 -11.29 -22.14 -4.69
CA ALA A 309 -12.24 -22.92 -5.49
C ALA A 309 -13.56 -22.17 -5.71
N TYR A 310 -14.07 -21.46 -4.69
CA TYR A 310 -15.26 -20.62 -4.83
C TYR A 310 -15.03 -19.46 -5.82
N VAL A 311 -13.89 -18.78 -5.71
CA VAL A 311 -13.52 -17.68 -6.61
C VAL A 311 -13.40 -18.16 -8.06
N ARG A 312 -12.78 -19.33 -8.31
CA ARG A 312 -12.69 -19.92 -9.65
C ARG A 312 -14.06 -20.23 -10.24
N ARG A 313 -14.99 -20.82 -9.47
CA ARG A 313 -16.38 -21.01 -9.94
C ARG A 313 -17.05 -19.69 -10.30
N CYS A 314 -16.83 -18.64 -9.51
CA CYS A 314 -17.36 -17.31 -9.81
C CYS A 314 -16.76 -16.74 -11.11
N ALA A 315 -15.45 -16.95 -11.34
CA ALA A 315 -14.77 -16.54 -12.56
C ALA A 315 -15.30 -17.25 -13.81
N GLU A 316 -15.78 -18.50 -13.67
CA GLU A 316 -16.45 -19.27 -14.71
C GLU A 316 -17.93 -18.88 -14.92
N GLY A 317 -18.43 -17.88 -14.18
CA GLY A 317 -19.80 -17.38 -14.28
C GLY A 317 -20.80 -18.03 -13.33
N TYR A 318 -20.36 -18.95 -12.46
CA TYR A 318 -21.24 -19.61 -11.49
C TYR A 318 -21.29 -18.82 -10.18
N ILE A 319 -22.21 -17.86 -10.11
CA ILE A 319 -22.53 -17.14 -8.86
C ILE A 319 -23.72 -17.80 -8.15
N PRO A 320 -23.58 -18.27 -6.89
CA PRO A 320 -24.69 -18.86 -6.14
C PRO A 320 -25.87 -17.89 -5.94
N ARG A 321 -27.09 -18.42 -5.94
CA ARG A 321 -28.34 -17.62 -5.91
C ARG A 321 -28.61 -16.93 -4.58
N ASP A 322 -28.02 -17.43 -3.51
CA ASP A 322 -28.11 -16.93 -2.14
C ASP A 322 -27.14 -15.77 -1.86
N VAL A 323 -26.22 -15.47 -2.79
CA VAL A 323 -25.33 -14.30 -2.68
C VAL A 323 -26.14 -13.01 -2.86
N PRO A 324 -26.00 -12.01 -1.95
CA PRO A 324 -26.65 -10.72 -2.10
C PRO A 324 -26.38 -10.07 -3.46
N ALA A 325 -27.40 -9.52 -4.11
CA ALA A 325 -27.30 -9.03 -5.49
C ALA A 325 -26.18 -8.00 -5.72
N THR A 326 -25.88 -7.17 -4.72
CA THR A 326 -24.78 -6.20 -4.78
C THR A 326 -23.42 -6.90 -4.80
N VAL A 327 -23.22 -7.89 -3.94
CA VAL A 327 -22.01 -8.71 -3.88
C VAL A 327 -21.85 -9.50 -5.18
N ALA A 328 -22.93 -10.13 -5.67
CA ALA A 328 -22.93 -10.89 -6.91
C ALA A 328 -22.42 -10.07 -8.11
N ARG A 329 -22.85 -8.80 -8.26
CA ARG A 329 -22.37 -7.91 -9.34
C ARG A 329 -20.87 -7.58 -9.23
N ILE A 330 -20.32 -7.51 -8.02
CA ILE A 330 -18.89 -7.30 -7.80
C ILE A 330 -18.12 -8.58 -8.17
N LEU A 331 -18.60 -9.75 -7.72
CA LEU A 331 -18.00 -11.04 -8.05
C LEU A 331 -17.95 -11.27 -9.57
N VAL A 332 -19.05 -11.00 -10.30
CA VAL A 332 -19.07 -11.12 -11.77
C VAL A 332 -17.98 -10.29 -12.44
N ARG A 333 -17.72 -9.08 -11.94
CA ARG A 333 -16.74 -8.17 -12.54
C ARG A 333 -15.30 -8.56 -12.22
N HIS A 334 -15.04 -8.99 -10.99
CA HIS A 334 -13.67 -9.09 -10.47
C HIS A 334 -13.17 -10.51 -10.22
N ALA A 335 -14.05 -11.52 -10.18
CA ALA A 335 -13.65 -12.90 -9.93
C ALA A 335 -12.61 -13.44 -10.94
N PRO A 336 -12.66 -13.12 -12.25
CA PRO A 336 -11.63 -13.57 -13.19
C PRO A 336 -10.22 -13.07 -12.83
N ALA A 337 -10.08 -11.78 -12.53
CA ALA A 337 -8.81 -11.19 -12.08
C ALA A 337 -8.37 -11.76 -10.73
N ALA A 338 -9.30 -11.84 -9.77
CA ALA A 338 -9.04 -12.41 -8.46
C ALA A 338 -8.58 -13.88 -8.54
N ALA A 339 -9.12 -14.68 -9.45
CA ALA A 339 -8.72 -16.08 -9.63
C ALA A 339 -7.26 -16.19 -10.11
N ARG A 340 -6.89 -15.45 -11.17
CA ARG A 340 -5.50 -15.44 -11.68
C ARG A 340 -4.51 -14.93 -10.64
N MET A 341 -4.85 -13.85 -9.95
CA MET A 341 -3.99 -13.26 -8.94
C MET A 341 -3.86 -14.15 -7.70
N ASN A 342 -4.93 -14.85 -7.28
CA ASN A 342 -4.85 -15.87 -6.24
C ASN A 342 -3.88 -16.99 -6.64
N ASP A 343 -3.95 -17.48 -7.88
CA ASP A 343 -3.07 -18.55 -8.37
C ASP A 343 -1.60 -18.08 -8.40
N PHE A 344 -1.35 -16.86 -8.87
CA PHE A 344 -0.03 -16.24 -8.85
C PHE A 344 0.53 -16.07 -7.43
N CYS A 345 -0.24 -15.45 -6.53
CA CYS A 345 0.18 -15.25 -5.15
C CYS A 345 0.43 -16.58 -4.43
N TRP A 346 -0.37 -17.61 -4.73
CA TRP A 346 -0.20 -18.92 -4.11
C TRP A 346 1.10 -19.61 -4.54
N ARG A 347 1.50 -19.47 -5.80
CA ARG A 347 2.83 -19.94 -6.25
C ARG A 347 3.96 -19.27 -5.47
N LEU A 348 3.89 -17.96 -5.25
CA LEU A 348 4.88 -17.23 -4.44
C LEU A 348 4.90 -17.75 -2.99
N VAL A 349 3.73 -17.94 -2.37
CA VAL A 349 3.59 -18.51 -1.01
C VAL A 349 4.12 -19.95 -0.93
N GLU A 350 4.08 -20.72 -2.01
CA GLU A 350 4.67 -22.07 -2.08
C GLU A 350 6.19 -22.04 -2.34
N GLY A 351 6.79 -20.85 -2.49
CA GLY A 351 8.23 -20.67 -2.67
C GLY A 351 8.69 -20.65 -4.13
N ASP A 352 7.78 -20.56 -5.10
CA ASP A 352 8.15 -20.40 -6.51
C ASP A 352 8.65 -18.97 -6.78
N ILE A 353 9.94 -18.74 -6.55
CA ILE A 353 10.61 -17.45 -6.81
C ILE A 353 10.68 -17.09 -8.31
N HIS A 354 10.34 -18.02 -9.19
CA HIS A 354 10.27 -17.80 -10.63
C HIS A 354 8.84 -17.55 -11.12
N ALA A 355 7.85 -17.52 -10.21
CA ALA A 355 6.50 -17.15 -10.56
C ALA A 355 6.49 -15.74 -11.16
N GLN A 356 5.96 -15.65 -12.38
CA GLN A 356 5.77 -14.40 -13.09
C GLN A 356 4.30 -14.05 -13.06
N TYR A 357 4.00 -12.80 -12.72
CA TYR A 357 2.67 -12.25 -12.88
C TYR A 357 2.34 -12.25 -14.37
N ALA A 358 1.30 -12.98 -14.73
CA ALA A 358 0.70 -12.93 -16.05
C ALA A 358 -0.53 -12.04 -15.92
N GLY A 359 -0.40 -10.78 -16.35
CA GLY A 359 -1.52 -9.86 -16.45
C GLY A 359 -2.63 -10.38 -17.36
N ALA A 360 -3.77 -9.68 -17.36
CA ALA A 360 -4.91 -9.98 -18.21
C ALA A 360 -4.63 -9.74 -19.70
#